data_AF-A0A1I7FCT1-F1
#
_entry.id   AF-A0A1I7FCT1-F1
#
_cell.length_a   1.000
_cell.length_b   1.000
_cell.length_c   1.000
_cell.angle_alpha   90.00
_cell.angle_beta   90.00
_cell.angle_gamma   90.00
#
_symmetry.space_group_name_H-M   'P 1'
#
loop_
_entity.id
_entity.type
_entity.pdbx_description
1 polymer ?
#
loop_
_entity_poly.entity_id
_entity_poly.type
_entity_poly.pdbx_seq_one_letter_code
_entity_poly.pdbx_strand_id
1 'polypeptide(L)'
;MIIRPLIVAAAWAAFCFTAQPHREQVSPQDPVLLSGIEADLASRRCDGLRIDAEHFRAFSSQVQLNHADFFQKPRSVRLQAALDDLDGRLRSDKQAACEAIWVAYGPGSPLQLLRRG
;
A
#
# COMPACT_ATOMS: atom_id res chain seq x y z
N MET A 1 -51.12 31.67 21.61
CA MET A 1 -50.64 30.29 21.87
C MET A 1 -50.69 29.56 20.53
N ILE A 2 -49.60 29.43 19.77
CA ILE A 2 -48.53 28.40 19.88
C ILE A 2 -49.21 27.02 20.04
N ILE A 3 -49.12 26.05 19.11
CA ILE A 3 -47.93 25.23 18.82
C ILE A 3 -48.03 24.59 17.42
N ARG A 4 -46.87 24.54 16.73
CA ARG A 4 -46.56 23.98 15.41
C ARG A 4 -46.75 22.46 15.31
N PRO A 5 -47.11 21.89 14.13
CA PRO A 5 -46.74 20.52 13.78
C PRO A 5 -45.55 20.55 12.80
N LEU A 6 -44.38 20.99 13.29
CA LEU A 6 -43.12 21.01 12.53
C LEU A 6 -42.30 19.71 12.78
N ILE A 7 -42.97 18.59 13.05
CA ILE A 7 -42.31 17.40 13.63
C ILE A 7 -42.27 16.18 12.69
N VAL A 8 -43.00 16.17 11.57
CA VAL A 8 -43.04 14.95 10.72
C VAL A 8 -41.95 14.92 9.63
N ALA A 9 -41.31 16.05 9.32
CA ALA A 9 -40.26 16.10 8.28
C ALA A 9 -38.85 15.72 8.76
N ALA A 10 -38.61 15.62 10.07
CA ALA A 10 -37.27 15.37 10.62
C ALA A 10 -36.91 13.87 10.74
N ALA A 11 -37.87 12.95 10.51
CA ALA A 11 -37.66 11.52 10.73
C ALA A 11 -37.01 10.76 9.55
N TRP A 12 -36.90 11.35 8.36
CA TRP A 12 -36.30 10.69 7.19
C TRP A 12 -34.88 11.14 6.86
N ALA A 13 -34.40 12.27 7.39
CA ALA A 13 -33.02 12.73 7.15
C ALA A 13 -31.96 11.97 7.97
N ALA A 14 -32.37 11.15 8.94
CA ALA A 14 -31.45 10.36 9.76
C ALA A 14 -31.02 9.02 9.12
N PHE A 15 -31.64 8.60 8.01
CA PHE A 15 -31.36 7.28 7.40
C PHE A 15 -30.23 7.30 6.35
N CYS A 16 -29.69 8.47 6.00
CA CYS A 16 -28.58 8.60 5.04
C CYS A 16 -27.18 8.55 5.68
N PHE A 17 -27.07 8.37 7.00
CA PHE A 17 -25.79 8.41 7.73
C PHE A 17 -25.40 7.11 8.43
N THR A 18 -25.95 5.97 8.02
CA THR A 18 -25.18 4.73 8.13
C THR A 18 -24.15 4.68 6.99
N ALA A 19 -23.28 5.69 6.97
CA ALA A 19 -21.91 5.47 6.56
C ALA A 19 -21.43 4.33 7.47
N GLN A 20 -21.59 3.10 6.99
CA GLN A 20 -20.92 1.95 7.56
C GLN A 20 -19.49 2.43 7.70
N PRO A 21 -18.92 2.51 8.92
CA PRO A 21 -17.49 2.66 9.00
C PRO A 21 -17.01 1.49 8.16
N HIS A 22 -16.34 1.76 7.04
CA HIS A 22 -15.51 0.76 6.41
C HIS A 22 -14.56 0.36 7.54
N ARG A 23 -14.97 -0.67 8.28
CA ARG A 23 -14.20 -1.29 9.33
C ARG A 23 -13.05 -1.81 8.54
N GLU A 24 -11.98 -1.04 8.54
CA GLU A 24 -10.81 -1.28 7.75
C GLU A 24 -10.31 -2.64 8.20
N GLN A 25 -10.67 -3.67 7.44
CA GLN A 25 -10.24 -5.01 7.73
C GLN A 25 -8.74 -4.93 7.53
N VAL A 26 -8.01 -5.09 8.62
CA VAL A 26 -6.56 -5.27 8.57
C VAL A 26 -6.33 -6.38 7.57
N SER A 27 -5.91 -6.03 6.36
CA SER A 27 -5.70 -7.02 5.33
C SER A 27 -4.43 -7.75 5.74
N PRO A 28 -4.50 -9.06 6.00
CA PRO A 28 -3.32 -9.84 6.38
C PRO A 28 -2.22 -9.78 5.30
N GLN A 29 -2.59 -9.35 4.09
CA GLN A 29 -1.72 -9.24 2.93
C GLN A 29 -0.98 -7.90 2.86
N ASP A 30 -1.34 -6.90 3.67
CA ASP A 30 -0.72 -5.56 3.62
C ASP A 30 0.80 -5.58 3.75
N PRO A 31 1.43 -6.35 4.66
CA PRO A 31 2.89 -6.41 4.76
C PRO A 31 3.55 -7.00 3.51
N VAL A 32 2.89 -7.98 2.88
CA VAL A 32 3.40 -8.65 1.68
C VAL A 32 3.26 -7.74 0.46
N LEU A 33 2.11 -7.06 0.35
CA LEU A 33 1.87 -6.03 -0.67
C LEU A 33 2.88 -4.90 -0.55
N LEU A 34 3.15 -4.44 0.68
CA LEU A 34 4.16 -3.44 0.94
C LEU A 34 5.51 -3.90 0.36
N SER A 35 6.03 -5.07 0.76
CA SER A 35 7.33 -5.54 0.27
C SER A 35 7.46 -5.58 -1.25
N GLY A 36 6.42 -6.07 -1.95
CA GLY A 36 6.42 -6.09 -3.41
C GLY A 36 6.42 -4.69 -4.03
N ILE A 37 5.65 -3.76 -3.47
CA ILE A 37 5.56 -2.38 -3.96
C ILE A 37 6.83 -1.59 -3.64
N GLU A 38 7.44 -1.78 -2.46
CA GLU A 38 8.68 -1.09 -2.07
C GLU A 38 9.82 -1.40 -3.04
N ALA A 39 10.00 -2.67 -3.39
CA ALA A 39 11.05 -3.07 -4.32
C ALA A 39 10.77 -2.65 -5.76
N ASP A 40 9.51 -2.68 -6.20
CA ASP A 40 9.12 -2.11 -7.49
C ASP A 40 9.43 -0.63 -7.56
N LEU A 41 9.05 0.12 -6.53
CA LEU A 41 9.30 1.55 -6.45
C LEU A 41 10.81 1.86 -6.39
N ALA A 42 11.58 1.05 -5.67
CA ALA A 42 13.03 1.14 -5.64
C ALA A 42 13.68 0.86 -7.00
N SER A 43 13.21 -0.13 -7.75
CA SER A 43 13.75 -0.42 -9.09
C SER A 43 13.59 0.74 -10.08
N ARG A 44 12.55 1.58 -9.85
CA ARG A 44 12.24 2.76 -10.66
C ARG A 44 12.96 4.01 -10.17
N ARG A 45 13.14 4.17 -8.85
CA ARG A 45 13.68 5.40 -8.25
C ARG A 45 15.14 5.31 -7.84
N CYS A 46 15.61 4.16 -7.37
CA CYS A 46 16.97 3.98 -6.90
C CYS A 46 17.91 3.68 -8.08
N ASP A 47 18.97 4.46 -8.17
CA ASP A 47 19.93 4.34 -9.27
C ASP A 47 20.70 3.03 -9.14
N GLY A 48 20.80 2.30 -10.25
CA GLY A 48 21.50 1.02 -10.27
C GLY A 48 20.77 -0.13 -9.59
N LEU A 49 19.52 0.00 -9.13
CA LEU A 49 18.71 -1.14 -8.69
C LEU A 49 17.80 -1.65 -9.82
N ARG A 50 17.57 -2.97 -9.85
CA ARG A 50 16.56 -3.63 -10.71
C ARG A 50 15.92 -4.79 -9.96
N ILE A 51 14.65 -5.06 -10.25
CA ILE A 51 13.99 -6.28 -9.79
C ILE A 51 14.58 -7.50 -10.51
N ASP A 52 14.83 -8.57 -9.75
CA ASP A 52 14.97 -9.91 -10.30
C ASP A 52 13.58 -10.49 -10.63
N ALA A 53 13.25 -10.52 -11.92
CA ALA A 53 11.91 -10.91 -12.36
C ALA A 53 11.55 -12.37 -12.01
N GLU A 54 12.54 -13.26 -11.90
CA GLU A 54 12.30 -14.66 -11.55
C GLU A 54 11.95 -14.79 -10.07
N HIS A 55 12.72 -14.13 -9.20
CA HIS A 55 12.46 -14.11 -7.76
C HIS A 55 11.16 -13.37 -7.44
N PHE A 56 10.88 -12.26 -8.13
CA PHE A 56 9.61 -11.55 -7.98
C PHE A 56 8.42 -12.42 -8.38
N ARG A 57 8.53 -13.16 -9.50
CA ARG A 57 7.48 -14.11 -9.92
C ARG A 57 7.31 -15.23 -8.90
N ALA A 58 8.41 -15.83 -8.43
CA ALA A 58 8.39 -16.89 -7.42
C ALA A 58 7.73 -16.41 -6.11
N PHE A 59 8.11 -15.23 -5.62
CA PHE A 59 7.49 -14.58 -4.48
C PHE A 59 5.99 -14.39 -4.69
N SER A 60 5.58 -13.77 -5.81
CA SER A 60 4.16 -13.51 -6.09
C SER A 60 3.32 -14.79 -6.09
N SER A 61 3.88 -15.88 -6.64
CA SER A 61 3.25 -17.20 -6.63
C SER A 61 3.17 -17.79 -5.23
N GLN A 62 4.22 -17.65 -4.41
CA GLN A 62 4.26 -18.16 -3.04
C GLN A 62 3.21 -17.49 -2.15
N VAL A 63 3.02 -16.18 -2.32
CA VAL A 63 2.07 -15.39 -1.53
C VAL A 63 0.69 -15.30 -2.17
N GLN A 64 0.49 -15.97 -3.31
CA GLN A 64 -0.76 -16.01 -4.07
C GLN A 64 -1.31 -14.62 -4.45
N LEU A 65 -0.40 -13.67 -4.71
CA LEU A 65 -0.73 -12.33 -5.17
C LEU A 65 -0.39 -12.18 -6.65
N ASN A 66 -1.26 -11.54 -7.41
CA ASN A 66 -1.06 -11.24 -8.82
C ASN A 66 -0.80 -9.74 -9.04
N HIS A 67 -0.54 -9.37 -10.29
CA HIS A 67 -0.30 -7.97 -10.68
C HIS A 67 -1.44 -7.02 -10.28
N ALA A 68 -2.70 -7.47 -10.36
CA ALA A 68 -3.83 -6.64 -9.97
C ALA A 68 -3.83 -6.37 -8.46
N ASP A 69 -3.45 -7.34 -7.64
CA ASP A 69 -3.25 -7.13 -6.20
C ASP A 69 -2.16 -6.08 -5.92
N PHE A 70 -1.04 -6.18 -6.64
CA PHE A 70 0.07 -5.26 -6.47
C PHE A 70 -0.16 -3.87 -7.02
N PHE A 71 -1.03 -3.65 -8.02
CA PHE A 71 -1.05 -2.34 -8.73
C PHE A 71 -2.44 -1.83 -9.12
N GLN A 72 -3.51 -2.63 -9.04
CA GLN A 72 -4.85 -2.23 -9.51
C GLN A 72 -5.88 -2.16 -8.38
N LYS A 73 -5.74 -2.98 -7.33
CA LYS A 73 -6.67 -2.99 -6.21
C LYS A 73 -6.46 -1.77 -5.30
N PRO A 74 -7.55 -1.24 -4.71
CA PRO A 74 -7.46 -0.15 -3.75
C PRO A 74 -6.65 -0.58 -2.53
N ARG A 75 -5.90 0.37 -1.96
CA ARG A 75 -5.09 0.15 -0.76
C ARG A 75 -5.94 0.29 0.49
N SER A 76 -5.59 -0.45 1.54
CA SER A 76 -5.98 -0.06 2.89
C SER A 76 -5.34 1.30 3.22
N VAL A 77 -5.95 2.07 4.12
CA VAL A 77 -5.41 3.34 4.62
C VAL A 77 -4.06 3.08 5.28
N ARG A 78 -3.90 1.96 6.01
CA ARG A 78 -2.61 1.59 6.59
C ARG A 78 -1.53 1.35 5.54
N LEU A 79 -1.82 0.55 4.51
CA LEU A 79 -0.86 0.30 3.44
C LEU A 79 -0.53 1.59 2.70
N GLN A 80 -1.53 2.44 2.44
CA GLN A 80 -1.31 3.75 1.83
C GLN A 80 -0.41 4.63 2.70
N ALA A 81 -0.65 4.71 4.01
CA ALA A 81 0.18 5.49 4.93
C ALA A 81 1.64 5.01 4.96
N ALA A 82 1.88 3.70 4.89
CA ALA A 82 3.23 3.14 4.80
C ALA A 82 3.93 3.51 3.48
N LEU A 83 3.18 3.50 2.36
CA LEU A 83 3.70 3.93 1.06
C LEU A 83 3.98 5.43 1.01
N ASP A 84 3.13 6.25 1.64
CA ASP A 84 3.32 7.70 1.73
C ASP A 84 4.55 8.04 2.59
N ASP A 85 4.79 7.30 3.68
CA ASP A 85 6.02 7.43 4.47
C ASP A 85 7.26 7.07 3.64
N LEU A 86 7.22 5.97 2.90
CA LEU A 86 8.32 5.58 2.01
C LEU A 86 8.58 6.65 0.92
N ASP A 87 7.51 7.17 0.31
CA ASP A 87 7.60 8.23 -0.69
C ASP A 87 8.20 9.50 -0.08
N GLY A 88 7.82 9.84 1.16
CA GLY A 88 8.40 10.92 1.95
C GLY A 88 9.90 10.73 2.18
N ARG A 89 10.32 9.53 2.64
CA ARG A 89 11.73 9.19 2.87
C ARG A 89 12.57 9.28 1.60
N LEU A 90 12.06 8.79 0.47
CA LEU A 90 12.74 8.86 -0.82
C LEU A 90 12.87 10.29 -1.35
N ARG A 91 11.97 11.19 -0.96
CA ARG A 91 12.07 12.63 -1.30
C ARG A 91 13.04 13.35 -0.39
N SER A 92 13.08 13.02 0.90
CA SER A 92 13.95 13.69 1.87
C SER A 92 15.41 13.24 1.78
N ASP A 93 15.62 11.93 1.71
CA ASP A 93 16.95 11.32 1.62
C ASP A 93 16.86 10.05 0.76
N LYS A 94 16.94 10.28 -0.54
CA LYS A 94 16.89 9.22 -1.55
C LYS A 94 17.97 8.15 -1.28
N GLN A 95 19.19 8.56 -0.92
CA GLN A 95 20.32 7.64 -0.80
C GLN A 95 20.14 6.71 0.40
N ALA A 96 19.81 7.26 1.56
CA ALA A 96 19.57 6.45 2.75
C ALA A 96 18.38 5.50 2.57
N ALA A 97 17.28 5.98 1.96
CA ALA A 97 16.11 5.16 1.68
C ALA A 97 16.44 4.01 0.71
N CYS A 98 17.19 4.27 -0.35
CA CYS A 98 17.61 3.24 -1.31
C CYS A 98 18.56 2.21 -0.71
N GLU A 99 19.50 2.62 0.15
CA GLU A 99 20.36 1.68 0.88
C GLU A 99 19.56 0.82 1.86
N ALA A 100 18.60 1.38 2.58
CA ALA A 100 17.73 0.61 3.48
C ALA A 100 16.92 -0.45 2.72
N ILE A 101 16.38 -0.11 1.56
CA ILE A 101 15.68 -1.06 0.68
C ILE A 101 16.66 -2.13 0.16
N TRP A 102 17.88 -1.75 -0.25
CA TRP A 102 18.89 -2.69 -0.71
C TRP A 102 19.29 -3.69 0.37
N VAL A 103 19.39 -3.26 1.62
CA VAL A 103 19.63 -4.16 2.76
C VAL A 103 18.48 -5.14 2.96
N ALA A 104 17.23 -4.69 2.80
CA ALA A 104 16.05 -5.52 3.00
C ALA A 104 15.83 -6.53 1.85
N TYR A 105 16.07 -6.09 0.61
CA TYR A 105 15.70 -6.84 -0.59
C TYR A 105 16.91 -7.19 -1.48
N GLY A 106 18.14 -7.14 -0.97
CA GLY A 106 19.34 -7.51 -1.72
C GLY A 106 19.41 -9.01 -2.08
N PRO A 107 20.57 -9.47 -2.59
CA PRO A 107 20.81 -10.86 -2.94
C PRO A 107 20.54 -11.81 -1.76
N GLY A 108 19.80 -12.89 -2.02
CA GLY A 108 19.40 -13.87 -1.01
C GLY A 108 18.08 -13.56 -0.30
N SER A 109 17.43 -12.41 -0.58
CA SER A 109 16.07 -12.16 -0.13
C SER A 109 15.02 -12.84 -1.04
N PRO A 110 13.83 -13.20 -0.53
CA PRO A 110 12.78 -13.83 -1.36
C PRO A 110 12.32 -12.99 -2.56
N LEU A 111 12.41 -11.67 -2.47
CA LEU A 111 11.95 -10.71 -3.48
C LEU A 111 13.09 -10.08 -4.32
N GLN A 112 14.31 -10.56 -4.11
CA GLN A 112 15.59 -10.15 -4.69
C GLN A 112 15.62 -8.96 -5.67
N LEU A 113 16.34 -7.93 -5.26
CA LEU A 113 16.86 -6.86 -6.09
C LEU A 113 18.29 -7.18 -6.52
N LEU A 114 18.65 -6.72 -7.72
CA LEU A 114 19.98 -6.82 -8.28
C LEU A 114 20.55 -5.42 -8.50
N ARG A 115 21.89 -5.30 -8.41
CA ARG A 115 22.57 -4.12 -8.94
C ARG A 115 22.64 -4.20 -10.47
N ARG A 116 22.48 -3.08 -11.15
CA ARG A 116 22.89 -2.90 -12.54
C ARG A 116 24.42 -2.79 -12.50
N GLY A 117 25.08 -3.75 -13.14
CA GLY A 117 26.51 -3.66 -13.45
C GLY A 117 26.74 -2.78 -14.67
#